data_AF-A0A534WZV1-F1
#
_entry.id   AF-A0A534WZV1-F1
#
_cell.length_a   1.000
_cell.length_b   1.000
_cell.length_c   1.000
_cell.angle_alpha   90.00
_cell.angle_beta   90.00
_cell.angle_gamma   90.00
#
_symmetry.space_group_name_H-M   'P 1'
#
loop_
_entity.id
_entity.type
_entity.pdbx_description
1 polymer ?
#
loop_
_entity_poly.entity_id
_entity_poly.type
_entity_poly.pdbx_seq_one_letter_code
_entity_poly.pdbx_strand_id
1 'polypeptide(L)'
;MLQALLEPRVRCLVADTLGVGIDELGVEVSLTDDLAADSLDLAELAARLEADLGLVMPDRVVDHLRTYGDLVRAATAAARERRTALGRVDALPVQVWAHLVSPRGQLVRAELLTPYAAQTIAEDALRAGPGARLEITVPEDASDADLAGVRAEFAWLADHGLALRIGRAHRPDAPSSAAA
;
A
#
# COMPACT_ATOMS: atom_id res chain seq x y z
N MET A 1 10.47 3.78 -14.93
CA MET A 1 10.18 2.39 -15.39
C MET A 1 8.68 2.09 -15.49
N LEU A 2 7.86 2.29 -14.45
CA LEU A 2 6.42 1.98 -14.51
C LEU A 2 5.64 2.80 -15.56
N GLN A 3 5.87 4.11 -15.61
CA GLN A 3 5.17 4.98 -16.56
C GLN A 3 5.41 4.55 -18.02
N ALA A 4 6.64 4.19 -18.40
CA ALA A 4 6.98 3.76 -19.76
C ALA A 4 6.29 2.46 -20.19
N LEU A 5 5.86 1.62 -19.25
CA LEU A 5 5.09 0.40 -19.53
C LEU A 5 3.59 0.67 -19.58
N LEU A 6 3.11 1.65 -18.81
CA LEU A 6 1.69 1.96 -18.67
C LEU A 6 1.20 2.94 -19.74
N GLU A 7 2.00 3.96 -20.04
CA GLU A 7 1.64 5.06 -20.92
C GLU A 7 1.20 4.62 -22.33
N PRO A 8 1.82 3.62 -23.00
CA PRO A 8 1.33 3.13 -24.28
C PRO A 8 -0.09 2.53 -24.20
N ARG A 9 -0.43 1.85 -23.10
CA ARG A 9 -1.75 1.27 -22.89
C ARG A 9 -2.81 2.35 -22.62
N VAL A 10 -2.46 3.33 -21.78
CA VAL A 10 -3.31 4.49 -21.51
C VAL A 10 -3.52 5.28 -22.81
N ARG A 11 -2.48 5.45 -23.63
CA ARG A 11 -2.58 6.14 -24.92
C ARG A 11 -3.56 5.46 -25.86
N CYS A 12 -3.46 4.15 -26.05
CA CYS A 12 -4.40 3.42 -26.91
C CYS A 12 -5.85 3.56 -26.42
N LEU A 13 -6.07 3.42 -25.11
CA LEU A 13 -7.40 3.53 -24.53
C LEU A 13 -7.99 4.94 -24.71
N VAL A 14 -7.19 5.99 -24.52
CA VAL A 14 -7.64 7.37 -24.75
C VAL A 14 -7.97 7.63 -26.21
N ALA A 15 -7.11 7.15 -27.11
CA ALA A 15 -7.34 7.24 -28.55
C ALA A 15 -8.64 6.55 -28.96
N ASP A 16 -8.89 5.34 -28.43
CA ASP A 16 -10.09 4.55 -28.72
C ASP A 16 -11.36 5.19 -28.14
N THR A 17 -11.31 5.73 -26.92
CA THR A 17 -12.48 6.34 -26.26
C THR A 17 -12.83 7.69 -26.86
N LEU A 18 -11.84 8.55 -27.13
CA LEU A 18 -12.10 9.89 -27.68
C LEU A 18 -12.15 9.91 -29.22
N GLY A 19 -11.80 8.79 -29.88
CA GLY A 19 -11.77 8.70 -31.33
C GLY A 19 -10.67 9.55 -31.99
N VAL A 20 -9.54 9.75 -31.30
CA VAL A 20 -8.41 10.59 -31.74
C VAL A 20 -7.19 9.75 -32.12
N GLY A 21 -6.28 10.30 -32.91
CA GLY A 21 -5.02 9.65 -33.24
C GLY A 21 -4.08 9.52 -32.04
N ILE A 22 -3.34 8.41 -31.97
CA ILE A 22 -2.29 8.18 -30.95
C ILE A 22 -1.23 9.30 -30.97
N ASP A 23 -0.92 9.83 -32.16
CA ASP A 23 0.07 10.91 -32.34
C ASP A 23 -0.43 12.29 -31.87
N GLU A 24 -1.75 12.44 -31.66
CA GLU A 24 -2.36 13.65 -31.13
C GLU A 24 -2.25 13.73 -29.60
N LEU A 25 -1.81 12.65 -28.94
CA LEU A 25 -1.73 12.55 -27.48
C LEU A 25 -0.32 12.90 -26.95
N GLY A 26 -0.05 14.20 -26.92
CA GLY A 26 1.13 14.81 -26.28
C GLY A 26 0.89 15.16 -24.80
N VAL A 27 1.96 15.21 -24.00
CA VAL A 27 1.87 15.47 -22.54
C VAL A 27 1.16 16.78 -22.21
N GLU A 28 1.34 17.81 -23.04
CA GLU A 28 0.78 19.15 -22.85
C GLU A 28 -0.62 19.33 -23.48
N VAL A 29 -1.13 18.31 -24.19
CA VAL A 29 -2.41 18.40 -24.90
C VAL A 29 -3.55 18.46 -23.90
N SER A 30 -4.38 19.49 -24.03
CA SER A 30 -5.57 19.70 -23.20
C SER A 30 -6.67 18.76 -23.64
N LEU A 31 -7.15 17.93 -22.71
CA LEU A 31 -8.27 17.02 -22.96
C LEU A 31 -9.55 17.81 -23.27
N THR A 32 -9.76 18.91 -22.56
CA THR A 32 -10.98 19.74 -22.72
C THR A 32 -10.86 20.74 -23.86
N ASP A 33 -9.71 21.41 -24.02
CA ASP A 33 -9.59 22.51 -24.98
C ASP A 33 -9.15 22.04 -26.37
N ASP A 34 -8.23 21.06 -26.44
CA ASP A 34 -7.68 20.58 -27.71
C ASP A 34 -8.45 19.36 -28.23
N LEU A 35 -8.85 18.44 -27.35
CA LEU A 35 -9.58 17.22 -27.73
C LEU A 35 -11.09 17.33 -27.51
N ALA A 36 -11.57 18.47 -27.02
CA ALA A 36 -12.99 18.74 -26.76
C ALA A 36 -13.70 17.69 -25.87
N ALA A 37 -12.95 16.97 -25.03
CA ALA A 37 -13.49 15.99 -24.11
C ALA A 37 -14.28 16.69 -22.99
N ASP A 38 -15.53 16.32 -22.81
CA ASP A 38 -16.38 16.84 -21.75
C ASP A 38 -16.26 16.00 -20.45
N SER A 39 -17.04 16.36 -19.42
CA SER A 39 -17.03 15.62 -18.15
C SER A 39 -17.52 14.17 -18.28
N LEU A 40 -18.39 13.88 -19.24
CA LEU A 40 -18.89 12.53 -19.50
C LEU A 40 -17.78 11.70 -20.16
N ASP A 41 -17.06 12.28 -21.12
CA ASP A 41 -15.91 11.63 -21.75
C ASP A 41 -14.81 11.29 -20.74
N LEU A 42 -14.50 12.23 -19.82
CA LEU A 42 -13.53 11.99 -18.74
C LEU A 42 -14.00 10.89 -17.77
N ALA A 43 -15.30 10.84 -17.46
CA ALA A 43 -15.88 9.79 -16.63
C ALA A 43 -15.85 8.42 -17.33
N GLU A 44 -16.11 8.38 -18.64
CA GLU A 44 -16.02 7.16 -19.45
C GLU A 44 -14.57 6.66 -19.53
N LEU A 45 -13.61 7.56 -19.76
CA LEU A 45 -12.18 7.23 -19.72
C LEU A 45 -11.78 6.61 -18.37
N ALA A 46 -12.23 7.21 -17.26
CA ALA A 46 -11.97 6.68 -15.92
C ALA A 46 -12.56 5.27 -15.74
N ALA A 47 -13.82 5.06 -16.15
CA ALA A 47 -14.47 3.76 -16.10
C ALA A 47 -13.76 2.72 -16.98
N ARG A 48 -13.26 3.12 -18.16
CA ARG A 48 -12.54 2.23 -19.07
C ARG A 48 -11.16 1.87 -18.53
N LEU A 49 -10.45 2.81 -17.89
CA LEU A 49 -9.19 2.55 -17.19
C LEU A 49 -9.37 1.59 -16.01
N GLU A 50 -10.50 1.69 -15.31
CA GLU A 50 -10.88 0.72 -14.27
C GLU A 50 -11.15 -0.66 -14.87
N ALA A 51 -11.96 -0.75 -15.93
CA ALA A 51 -12.33 -2.03 -16.54
C ALA A 51 -11.13 -2.77 -17.17
N ASP A 52 -10.30 -2.06 -17.93
CA ASP A 52 -9.25 -2.67 -18.75
C ASP A 52 -7.91 -2.80 -17.98
N LEU A 53 -7.61 -1.87 -17.08
CA LEU A 53 -6.34 -1.82 -16.34
C LEU A 53 -6.50 -1.97 -14.82
N GLY A 54 -7.73 -1.99 -14.31
CA GLY A 54 -8.01 -2.08 -12.88
C GLY A 54 -7.65 -0.81 -12.11
N LEU A 55 -7.49 0.32 -12.79
CA LEU A 55 -7.05 1.59 -12.21
C LEU A 55 -8.25 2.43 -11.79
N VAL A 56 -8.56 2.41 -10.50
CA VAL A 56 -9.64 3.23 -9.94
C VAL A 56 -9.15 4.66 -9.78
N MET A 57 -9.87 5.61 -10.38
CA MET A 57 -9.63 7.04 -10.21
C MET A 57 -10.77 7.66 -9.41
N PRO A 58 -10.50 8.34 -8.28
CA PRO A 58 -11.55 9.07 -7.56
C PRO A 58 -12.11 10.21 -8.41
N ASP A 59 -13.41 10.51 -8.29
CA ASP A 59 -14.08 11.59 -9.03
C ASP A 59 -13.32 12.93 -8.95
N ARG A 60 -12.85 13.30 -7.76
CA ARG A 60 -12.02 14.50 -7.55
C ARG A 60 -10.77 14.56 -8.43
N VAL A 61 -10.18 13.41 -8.77
CA VAL A 61 -9.01 13.35 -9.66
C VAL A 61 -9.47 13.57 -11.10
N VAL A 62 -10.56 12.90 -11.51
CA VAL A 62 -11.16 13.03 -12.83
C VAL A 62 -11.57 14.48 -13.12
N ASP A 63 -12.23 15.14 -12.17
CA ASP A 63 -12.67 16.54 -12.26
C ASP A 63 -11.52 17.54 -12.46
N HIS A 64 -10.31 17.16 -12.02
CA HIS A 64 -9.10 17.97 -12.12
C HIS A 64 -8.19 17.57 -13.28
N LEU A 65 -8.56 16.58 -14.09
CA LEU A 65 -7.82 16.24 -15.30
C LEU A 65 -7.96 17.38 -16.32
N ARG A 66 -6.83 17.92 -16.76
CA ARG A 66 -6.79 18.98 -17.79
C ARG A 66 -5.99 18.53 -19.00
N THR A 67 -4.85 17.89 -18.77
CA THR A 67 -3.96 17.44 -19.85
C THR A 67 -3.86 15.93 -19.93
N TYR A 68 -3.46 15.41 -21.09
CA TYR A 68 -3.07 14.01 -21.22
C TYR A 68 -1.93 13.64 -20.25
N GLY A 69 -1.01 14.58 -19.99
CA GLY A 69 0.03 14.42 -18.97
C GLY A 69 -0.53 14.20 -17.55
N ASP A 70 -1.59 14.92 -17.18
CA ASP A 70 -2.30 14.71 -15.90
C ASP A 70 -2.88 13.30 -15.82
N LEU A 71 -3.51 12.85 -16.90
CA LEU A 71 -4.10 11.52 -16.97
C LEU A 71 -3.04 10.41 -16.80
N VAL A 72 -1.91 10.51 -17.50
CA VAL A 72 -0.81 9.55 -17.36
C VAL A 72 -0.23 9.55 -15.94
N ARG A 73 -0.12 10.72 -15.31
CA ARG A 73 0.30 10.83 -13.90
C ARG A 73 -0.70 10.17 -12.96
N ALA A 74 -1.99 10.46 -13.12
CA ALA A 74 -3.06 9.88 -12.32
C ALA A 74 -3.10 8.34 -12.47
N ALA A 75 -3.03 7.83 -13.69
CA ALA A 75 -2.98 6.40 -13.98
C ALA A 75 -1.75 5.73 -13.33
N THR A 76 -0.59 6.39 -13.38
CA THR A 76 0.63 5.90 -12.74
C THR A 76 0.51 5.86 -11.21
N ALA A 77 -0.14 6.86 -10.60
CA ALA A 77 -0.42 6.89 -9.16
C ALA A 77 -1.37 5.76 -8.76
N ALA A 78 -2.50 5.61 -9.46
CA ALA A 78 -3.45 4.53 -9.25
C ALA A 78 -2.81 3.14 -9.40
N ALA A 79 -1.90 2.96 -10.36
CA ALA A 79 -1.18 1.69 -10.55
C ALA A 79 -0.24 1.36 -9.37
N ARG A 80 0.36 2.37 -8.74
CA ARG A 80 1.18 2.20 -7.52
C ARG A 80 0.32 1.83 -6.32
N GLU A 81 -0.80 2.51 -6.14
CA GLU A 81 -1.75 2.23 -5.06
C GLU A 81 -2.34 0.82 -5.22
N ARG A 82 -2.76 0.44 -6.44
CA ARG A 82 -3.23 -0.92 -6.75
C ARG A 82 -2.18 -1.98 -6.44
N ARG A 83 -0.90 -1.75 -6.79
CA ARG A 83 0.19 -2.69 -6.42
C ARG A 83 0.37 -2.82 -4.92
N THR A 84 0.21 -1.72 -4.18
CA THR A 84 0.31 -1.71 -2.72
C THR A 84 -0.89 -2.45 -2.09
N ALA A 85 -2.09 -2.26 -2.64
CA ALA A 85 -3.30 -2.96 -2.22
C ALA A 85 -3.26 -4.45 -2.55
N LEU A 86 -2.88 -4.84 -3.77
CA LEU A 86 -2.73 -6.26 -4.15
C LEU A 86 -1.64 -6.96 -3.31
N GLY A 87 -0.55 -6.27 -2.99
CA GLY A 87 0.45 -6.79 -2.04
C GLY A 87 -0.06 -6.97 -0.61
N ARG A 88 -1.19 -6.34 -0.22
CA ARG A 88 -1.87 -6.53 1.07
C ARG A 88 -2.97 -7.60 1.02
N VAL A 89 -3.56 -7.86 -0.16
CA VAL A 89 -4.69 -8.80 -0.31
C VAL A 89 -4.22 -10.26 -0.41
N ASP A 90 -2.98 -10.51 -0.85
CA ASP A 90 -2.38 -11.85 -0.91
C ASP A 90 -1.50 -12.21 0.30
N ALA A 91 -1.35 -11.30 1.29
CA ALA A 91 -0.68 -11.62 2.53
C ALA A 91 -1.62 -12.50 3.37
N LEU A 92 -1.53 -13.82 3.20
CA LEU A 92 -2.03 -14.76 4.19
C LEU A 92 -1.62 -14.24 5.57
N PRO A 93 -2.50 -14.26 6.59
CA PRO A 93 -2.16 -13.71 7.89
C PRO A 93 -0.85 -14.32 8.38
N VAL A 94 0.18 -13.48 8.47
CA VAL A 94 1.53 -13.92 8.82
C VAL A 94 1.53 -14.17 10.32
N GLN A 95 1.98 -15.34 10.77
CA GLN A 95 2.18 -15.57 12.19
C GLN A 95 3.27 -14.62 12.69
N VAL A 96 3.01 -13.90 13.78
CA VAL A 96 3.98 -13.00 14.39
C VAL A 96 4.18 -13.34 15.85
N TRP A 97 5.41 -13.14 16.32
CA TRP A 97 5.73 -13.10 17.74
C TRP A 97 6.15 -11.69 18.11
N ALA A 98 5.32 -11.00 18.88
CA ALA A 98 5.60 -9.66 19.39
C ALA A 98 6.01 -9.75 20.86
N HIS A 99 7.22 -9.28 21.18
CA HIS A 99 7.74 -9.14 22.53
C HIS A 99 7.93 -7.66 22.85
N LEU A 100 7.13 -7.17 23.79
CA LEU A 100 7.20 -5.81 24.29
C LEU A 100 7.86 -5.81 25.67
N VAL A 101 8.94 -5.06 25.82
CA VAL A 101 9.65 -4.86 27.09
C VAL A 101 9.53 -3.41 27.51
N SER A 102 9.07 -3.18 28.72
CA SER A 102 8.91 -1.84 29.31
C SER A 102 9.33 -1.83 30.77
N PRO A 103 9.52 -0.65 31.38
CA PRO A 103 9.76 -0.55 32.84
C PRO A 103 8.63 -1.13 33.69
N ARG A 104 7.42 -1.25 33.15
CA ARG A 104 6.23 -1.77 33.85
C ARG A 104 6.07 -3.29 33.75
N GLY A 105 6.89 -3.96 32.94
CA GLY A 105 6.79 -5.39 32.69
C GLY A 105 7.02 -5.76 31.22
N GLN A 106 6.81 -7.04 30.94
CA GLN A 106 6.97 -7.62 29.61
C GLN A 106 5.66 -8.22 29.12
N LEU A 107 5.39 -8.12 27.82
CA LEU A 107 4.22 -8.68 27.17
C LEU A 107 4.64 -9.44 25.92
N VAL A 108 4.15 -10.67 25.76
CA VAL A 108 4.45 -11.55 24.62
C VAL A 108 3.14 -11.95 23.94
N ARG A 109 3.06 -11.75 22.62
CA ARG A 109 1.94 -12.17 21.77
C ARG A 109 2.46 -13.06 20.66
N ALA A 110 1.77 -14.18 20.42
CA ALA A 110 2.10 -15.17 19.40
C ALA A 110 0.82 -15.47 18.60
N GLU A 111 0.49 -14.61 17.65
CA GLU A 111 -0.80 -14.65 16.97
C GLU A 111 -0.65 -14.35 15.48
N LEU A 112 -1.72 -14.60 14.73
CA LEU A 112 -1.80 -14.24 13.33
C LEU A 112 -1.92 -12.71 13.20
N LEU A 113 -1.10 -12.09 12.34
CA LEU A 113 -1.14 -10.66 12.10
C LEU A 113 -2.36 -10.28 11.26
N THR A 114 -3.50 -10.19 11.94
CA THR A 114 -4.72 -9.57 11.43
C THR A 114 -4.68 -8.05 11.70
N PRO A 115 -5.52 -7.24 11.03
CA PRO A 115 -5.63 -5.81 11.34
C PRO A 115 -5.93 -5.52 12.83
N TYR A 116 -6.74 -6.37 13.46
CA TYR A 116 -7.06 -6.25 14.88
C TYR A 116 -5.86 -6.58 15.79
N ALA A 117 -5.09 -7.63 15.45
CA ALA A 117 -3.87 -7.96 16.18
C ALA A 117 -2.82 -6.85 16.06
N ALA A 118 -2.66 -6.28 14.86
CA ALA A 118 -1.75 -5.15 14.63
C ALA A 118 -2.11 -3.93 15.49
N GLN A 119 -3.40 -3.57 15.52
CA GLN A 119 -3.90 -2.50 16.39
C GLN A 119 -3.63 -2.77 17.86
N THR A 120 -3.92 -3.99 18.32
CA THR A 120 -3.71 -4.37 19.73
C THR A 120 -2.24 -4.27 20.14
N ILE A 121 -1.32 -4.80 19.31
CA ILE A 121 0.13 -4.72 19.53
C ILE A 121 0.58 -3.26 19.57
N ALA A 122 0.09 -2.43 18.65
CA ALA A 122 0.43 -1.01 18.60
C ALA A 122 -0.08 -0.25 19.84
N GLU A 123 -1.31 -0.48 20.28
CA GLU A 123 -1.86 0.13 21.49
C GLU A 123 -1.07 -0.26 22.75
N ASP A 124 -0.70 -1.54 22.87
CA ASP A 124 0.11 -2.02 23.98
C ASP A 124 1.48 -1.33 24.00
N ALA A 125 2.11 -1.18 22.82
CA ALA A 125 3.38 -0.48 22.67
C ALA A 125 3.27 1.01 23.04
N LEU A 126 2.26 1.71 22.52
CA LEU A 126 2.02 3.12 22.86
C LEU A 126 1.74 3.33 24.35
N ARG A 127 0.99 2.42 24.98
CA ARG A 127 0.67 2.46 26.42
C ARG A 127 1.89 2.22 27.30
N ALA A 128 2.87 1.45 26.83
CA ALA A 128 4.13 1.23 27.53
C ALA A 128 4.98 2.50 27.61
N GLY A 129 4.82 3.41 26.64
CA GLY A 129 5.41 4.74 26.65
C GLY A 129 6.90 4.80 26.23
N PRO A 130 7.52 5.99 26.33
CA PRO A 130 8.88 6.22 25.86
C PRO A 130 9.91 5.30 26.54
N GLY A 131 10.80 4.72 25.75
CA GLY A 131 11.81 3.77 26.24
C GLY A 131 11.37 2.30 26.27
N ALA A 132 10.13 2.01 25.88
CA ALA A 132 9.71 0.64 25.61
C ALA A 132 10.35 0.11 24.31
N ARG A 133 10.63 -1.20 24.30
CA ARG A 133 11.19 -1.92 23.16
C ARG A 133 10.19 -2.94 22.66
N LEU A 134 9.81 -2.84 21.40
CA LEU A 134 8.94 -3.79 20.72
C LEU A 134 9.77 -4.58 19.71
N GLU A 135 9.83 -5.89 19.88
CA GLU A 135 10.45 -6.81 18.94
C GLU A 135 9.35 -7.65 18.29
N ILE A 136 9.27 -7.67 16.96
CA ILE A 136 8.32 -8.47 16.20
C ILE A 136 9.09 -9.40 15.28
N THR A 137 8.88 -10.70 15.43
CA THR A 137 9.50 -11.70 14.56
C THR A 137 8.45 -12.44 13.75
N VAL A 138 8.76 -12.67 12.47
CA VAL A 138 8.00 -13.56 11.58
C VAL A 138 8.74 -14.91 11.44
N PRO A 139 8.06 -15.99 11.01
CA PRO A 139 8.69 -17.26 10.68
C PRO A 139 9.87 -17.13 9.72
N GLU A 140 10.87 -18.02 9.81
CA GLU A 140 12.02 -18.00 8.89
C GLU A 140 11.64 -18.28 7.44
N ASP A 141 10.57 -19.05 7.22
CA ASP A 141 10.00 -19.37 5.92
C ASP A 141 9.06 -18.27 5.38
N ALA A 142 8.80 -17.21 6.15
CA ALA A 142 8.02 -16.07 5.68
C ALA A 142 8.73 -15.35 4.53
N SER A 143 7.98 -14.98 3.49
CA SER A 143 8.53 -14.36 2.29
C SER A 143 9.11 -12.96 2.57
N ASP A 144 9.89 -12.42 1.62
CA ASP A 144 10.37 -11.04 1.72
C ASP A 144 9.22 -10.02 1.67
N ALA A 145 8.13 -10.36 0.96
CA ALA A 145 6.93 -9.55 0.90
C ALA A 145 6.21 -9.53 2.26
N ASP A 146 6.12 -10.67 2.94
CA ASP A 146 5.53 -10.78 4.28
C ASP A 146 6.30 -9.94 5.30
N LEU A 147 7.63 -10.10 5.34
CA LEU A 147 8.49 -9.32 6.23
C LEU A 147 8.39 -7.81 5.93
N ALA A 148 8.36 -7.42 4.66
CA ALA A 148 8.19 -6.03 4.26
C ALA A 148 6.81 -5.49 4.65
N GLY A 149 5.76 -6.30 4.55
CA GLY A 149 4.40 -5.98 4.99
C GLY A 149 4.33 -5.71 6.49
N VAL A 150 4.87 -6.62 7.31
CA VAL A 150 4.95 -6.42 8.77
C VAL A 150 5.76 -5.17 9.12
N ARG A 151 6.88 -4.92 8.43
CA ARG A 151 7.68 -3.70 8.64
C ARG A 151 6.88 -2.43 8.34
N ALA A 152 6.18 -2.40 7.20
CA ALA A 152 5.38 -1.25 6.80
C ALA A 152 4.24 -0.97 7.79
N GLU A 153 3.62 -2.03 8.32
CA GLU A 153 2.49 -1.93 9.25
C GLU A 153 2.86 -1.25 10.57
N PHE A 154 4.06 -1.52 11.09
CA PHE A 154 4.51 -0.99 12.38
C PHE A 154 5.51 0.17 12.27
N ALA A 155 5.94 0.56 11.06
CA ALA A 155 6.97 1.59 10.85
C ALA A 155 6.70 2.91 11.58
N TRP A 156 5.42 3.32 11.63
CA TRP A 156 4.98 4.55 12.28
C TRP A 156 5.18 4.57 13.81
N LEU A 157 5.35 3.41 14.46
CA LEU A 157 5.64 3.35 15.90
C LEU A 157 7.05 3.88 16.23
N ALA A 158 7.98 3.86 15.29
CA ALA A 158 9.33 4.37 15.51
C ALA A 158 9.35 5.88 15.82
N ASP A 159 8.39 6.64 15.27
CA ASP A 159 8.26 8.08 15.48
C ASP A 159 7.76 8.44 16.89
N HIS A 160 7.31 7.45 17.67
CA HIS A 160 6.67 7.63 18.98
C HIS A 160 7.60 7.32 20.17
N GLY A 161 8.93 7.33 19.95
CA GLY A 161 9.93 7.15 21.01
C GLY A 161 10.07 5.70 21.51
N LEU A 162 9.65 4.75 20.67
CA LEU A 162 9.73 3.30 20.91
C LEU A 162 10.89 2.70 20.11
N ALA A 163 11.62 1.77 20.73
CA ALA A 163 12.63 1.00 20.02
C ALA A 163 11.97 -0.19 19.31
N LEU A 164 11.68 -0.06 18.02
CA LEU A 164 11.10 -1.11 17.19
C LEU A 164 12.18 -1.96 16.50
N ARG A 165 12.10 -3.28 16.65
CA ARG A 165 12.92 -4.25 15.90
C ARG A 165 11.99 -5.24 15.22
N ILE A 166 12.19 -5.46 13.93
CA ILE A 166 11.42 -6.44 13.15
C ILE A 166 12.41 -7.34 12.41
N GLY A 167 12.21 -8.66 12.48
CA GLY A 167 13.11 -9.64 11.91
C GLY A 167 12.45 -10.98 11.62
N ARG A 168 13.25 -11.92 11.12
CA ARG A 168 12.90 -13.33 11.07
C ARG A 168 13.53 -14.03 12.25
N ALA A 169 12.81 -14.94 12.87
CA ALA A 169 13.39 -15.81 13.89
C ALA A 169 12.79 -17.20 13.78
N HIS A 170 13.61 -18.21 14.10
CA HIS A 170 13.07 -19.49 14.49
C HIS A 170 12.16 -19.27 15.69
N ARG A 171 10.94 -19.83 15.67
CA ARG A 171 9.92 -19.70 16.72
C ARG A 171 10.61 -19.53 18.08
N PRO A 172 10.50 -18.36 18.75
CA PRO A 172 11.10 -18.23 20.06
C PRO A 172 10.50 -19.33 20.93
N ASP A 173 11.36 -20.15 21.55
CA ASP A 173 10.92 -21.17 22.49
C ASP A 173 9.91 -20.52 23.42
N ALA A 174 8.70 -21.09 23.48
CA ALA A 174 7.70 -20.64 24.43
C ALA A 174 8.41 -20.50 25.79
N PRO A 175 8.16 -19.43 26.57
CA PRO A 175 8.73 -19.37 27.91
C PRO A 175 8.32 -20.68 28.58
N SER A 176 9.32 -21.52 28.86
CA SER A 176 9.12 -22.75 29.61
C SER A 176 8.41 -22.30 30.88
N SER A 177 7.18 -22.77 31.07
CA SER A 177 6.50 -22.71 32.35
C SER A 177 7.31 -23.55 33.33
N ALA A 178 8.41 -22.99 33.80
CA ALA A 178 9.26 -23.52 34.85
C ALA A 178 8.96 -22.73 36.13
N ALA A 179 8.30 -23.44 37.05
CA ALA A 179 8.03 -23.12 38.46
C ALA A 179 7.08 -21.93 38.70
N ALA A 180 6.08 -22.01 39.59
CA ALA A 180 5.88 -22.88 40.76
C ALA A 180 4.39 -23.22 40.95
#